data_AF-A0A098DSJ8-F1
#
_entry.id   AF-A0A098DSJ8-F1
#
_cell.length_a   1.000
_cell.length_b   1.000
_cell.length_c   1.000
_cell.angle_alpha   90.00
_cell.angle_beta   90.00
_cell.angle_gamma   90.00
#
_symmetry.space_group_name_H-M   'P 1'
#
loop_
_entity.id
_entity.type
_entity.pdbx_description
1 polymer ?
#
loop_
_entity_poly.entity_id
_entity_poly.type
_entity_poly.pdbx_seq_one_letter_code
_entity_poly.pdbx_strand_id
1 'polypeptide(L)' 'MAVITALQKYVREHVLVTWLTETFGGRDTGVWSIEELVGGKDGTWKVTSPEAITEDQQTILAEKSQPKRALTFGAKK' A
#
# COMPACT_ATOMS: atom_id res chain seq x y z
N MET A 1 14.75 -2.02 15.63
CA MET A 1 15.04 -0.89 14.71
C MET A 1 13.86 -0.78 13.76
N ALA A 2 13.34 0.42 13.51
CA ALA A 2 12.28 0.60 12.53
C ALA A 2 12.92 0.81 11.14
N VAL A 3 12.43 0.07 10.15
CA VAL A 3 12.88 0.15 8.76
C VAL A 3 11.94 1.09 8.01
N ILE A 4 12.54 2.05 7.32
CA ILE A 4 11.82 2.98 6.47
C ILE A 4 11.88 2.46 5.04
N THR A 5 10.71 2.16 4.46
CA THR A 5 10.56 1.71 3.09
C THR A 5 9.72 2.70 2.31
N ALA A 6 10.27 3.28 1.24
CA ALA A 6 9.49 4.04 0.28
C ALA A 6 8.85 3.09 -0.74
N LEU A 7 7.53 3.08 -0.82
CA LEU A 7 6.82 2.34 -1.86
C LEU A 7 7.15 2.97 -3.21
N GLN A 8 7.59 2.16 -4.18
CA GLN A 8 7.87 2.63 -5.54
C GLN A 8 6.62 2.60 -6.44
N LYS A 9 5.52 2.01 -5.95
CA LYS A 9 4.28 1.82 -6.70
C LYS A 9 3.12 2.59 -6.06
N TYR A 10 2.14 2.98 -6.89
CA TYR A 10 0.90 3.58 -6.40
C TYR A 10 0.14 2.60 -5.50
N VAL A 11 -0.10 2.99 -4.26
CA VAL A 11 -0.92 2.23 -3.32
C VAL A 11 -1.97 3.16 -2.71
N ARG A 12 -3.22 2.70 -2.58
CA ARG A 12 -4.28 3.43 -1.91
C ARG A 12 -4.06 3.36 -0.40
N GLU A 13 -4.23 4.48 0.27
CA GLU A 13 -4.07 4.58 1.73
C GLU A 13 -4.81 3.47 2.47
N HIS A 14 -6.09 3.28 2.19
CA HIS A 14 -6.90 2.25 2.84
C HIS A 14 -6.34 0.83 2.64
N VAL A 15 -5.87 0.49 1.44
CA VAL A 15 -5.28 -0.83 1.15
C VAL A 15 -3.99 -1.02 1.94
N LEU A 16 -3.16 0.02 1.99
CA LEU A 16 -1.91 0.01 2.73
C LEU A 16 -2.16 -0.14 4.24
N VAL A 17 -3.08 0.65 4.79
CA VAL A 17 -3.47 0.60 6.22
C VAL A 17 -4.03 -0.76 6.60
N THR A 18 -4.93 -1.33 5.77
CA THR A 18 -5.47 -2.67 6.01
C THR A 18 -4.36 -3.72 6.01
N TRP A 19 -3.50 -3.72 4.99
CA TRP A 19 -2.42 -4.70 4.89
C TRP A 19 -1.42 -4.60 6.05
N LEU A 20 -1.04 -3.38 6.45
CA LEU A 20 -0.16 -3.17 7.60
C LEU A 20 -0.83 -3.63 8.90
N THR A 21 -2.13 -3.42 9.02
CA THR A 21 -2.93 -3.91 10.16
C THR A 21 -2.97 -5.43 10.22
N GLU A 22 -3.12 -6.10 9.08
CA GLU A 22 -3.11 -7.57 8.99
C GLU A 22 -1.72 -8.17 9.20
N THR A 23 -0.67 -7.51 8.70
CA THR A 23 0.71 -8.04 8.70
C THR A 23 1.42 -7.78 10.03
N PHE A 24 1.36 -6.54 10.53
CA PHE A 24 2.10 -6.10 11.71
C PHE A 24 1.19 -5.87 12.93
N GLY A 25 -0.13 -5.98 12.77
CA GLY A 25 -1.10 -5.73 13.83
C GLY A 25 -1.68 -4.32 13.81
N GLY A 26 -2.63 -4.08 14.71
CA GLY A 26 -3.41 -2.83 14.79
C GLY A 26 -2.56 -1.58 14.87
N ARG A 27 -2.98 -0.50 14.18
CA ARG A 27 -2.34 0.83 14.20
C ARG A 27 -2.10 1.37 15.61
N ASP A 28 -2.92 0.95 16.57
CA ASP A 28 -2.83 1.32 18.00
C ASP A 28 -1.55 0.81 18.70
N THR A 29 -0.91 -0.22 18.12
CA THR A 29 0.35 -0.78 18.65
C THR A 29 1.56 0.13 18.42
N GLY A 30 1.44 1.16 17.56
CA GLY A 30 2.55 2.05 17.22
C GLY A 30 3.70 1.36 16.47
N VAL A 31 3.48 0.14 15.97
CA VAL A 31 4.51 -0.69 15.33
C VAL A 31 4.87 -0.17 13.93
N TRP A 32 3.91 0.47 13.25
CA TRP A 32 4.09 0.99 11.90
C TRP A 32 3.51 2.40 11.74
N SER A 33 3.99 3.13 10.74
CA SER A 33 3.50 4.46 10.38
C SER A 33 3.60 4.66 8.86
N ILE A 34 2.69 5.45 8.30
CA ILE A 34 2.68 5.82 6.88
C ILE A 34 2.82 7.34 6.76
N GLU A 35 3.58 7.77 5.77
CA GLU A 35 3.82 9.17 5.44
C GLU A 35 3.66 9.33 3.93
N GLU A 36 2.85 10.28 3.49
CA GLU A 36 2.71 10.57 2.06
C GLU A 36 3.97 11.29 1.57
N LEU A 37 4.60 10.77 0.52
CA LEU A 37 5.70 11.47 -0.14
C LEU A 37 5.09 12.52 -1.10
N VAL A 38 5.02 13.76 -0.64
CA VAL A 38 4.48 14.91 -1.38
C VAL A 38 5.24 15.09 -2.71
N GLY A 39 4.54 14.98 -3.84
CA GLY A 39 5.08 15.39 -5.15
C GLY A 39 4.75 14.50 -6.34
N GLY A 40 4.10 13.34 -6.16
CA GLY A 40 3.57 12.56 -7.27
C GLY A 40 2.07 12.78 -7.39
N LYS A 41 1.54 13.01 -8.60
CA LYS A 41 0.10 12.88 -8.90
C LYS A 41 -0.46 11.46 -8.64
N ASP A 42 0.33 10.58 -8.02
CA ASP A 42 0.26 9.13 -8.08
C ASP A 42 0.57 8.47 -6.70
N GLY A 43 0.11 9.04 -5.58
CA GLY A 43 -0.11 8.31 -4.31
C GLY A 43 1.02 7.39 -3.84
N THR A 44 2.23 7.92 -3.72
CA THR A 44 3.43 7.19 -3.27
C THR A 44 3.59 7.35 -1.76
N TRP A 45 3.69 6.24 -1.02
CA TRP A 45 3.76 6.24 0.45
C TRP A 45 5.13 5.79 0.96
N LYS A 46 5.57 6.43 2.03
CA LYS A 46 6.69 5.99 2.84
C LYS A 46 6.15 5.28 4.07
N VAL A 47 6.56 4.04 4.25
CA VAL A 47 6.13 3.20 5.37
C VAL A 47 7.31 3.01 6.32
N THR A 48 7.07 3.20 7.60
CA THR A 48 7.99 2.83 8.66
C THR A 48 7.41 1.61 9.36
N SER A 49 8.13 0.49 9.35
CA SER A 49 7.68 -0.80 9.90
C SER A 49 8.85 -1.53 10.57
N PRO A 50 8.62 -2.51 11.44
CA PRO A 50 9.71 -3.27 12.06
C PRO A 50 10.52 -4.07 11.01
N GLU A 51 9.91 -4.40 9.87
CA GLU A 51 10.51 -5.12 8.76
C GLU A 51 10.43 -4.32 7.46
N ALA A 52 11.38 -4.57 6.54
CA ALA A 52 11.39 -3.94 5.22
C ALA A 52 10.26 -4.51 4.35
N ILE A 53 9.55 -3.64 3.61
CA ILE A 53 8.54 -4.08 2.64
C ILE A 53 9.26 -4.45 1.33
N THR A 54 9.27 -5.73 1.00
CA THR A 54 9.95 -6.23 -0.21
C THR A 54 9.22 -5.83 -1.48
N GLU A 55 9.92 -5.81 -2.62
CA GLU A 55 9.32 -5.46 -3.92
C GLU A 55 8.11 -6.32 -4.29
N ASP A 56 8.13 -7.60 -3.89
CA ASP A 56 7.02 -8.53 -4.10
C ASP A 56 5.76 -8.08 -3.33
N GLN A 57 5.93 -7.71 -2.06
CA GLN A 57 4.84 -7.15 -1.24
C GLN A 57 4.32 -5.82 -1.80
N GLN A 58 5.22 -4.95 -2.28
CA GLN A 58 4.82 -3.70 -2.95
C GLN A 58 4.01 -3.97 -4.23
N THR A 59 4.37 -5.03 -4.96
CA THR A 59 3.63 -5.46 -6.16
C THR A 59 2.22 -5.92 -5.80
N ILE A 60 2.08 -6.78 -4.79
CA ILE A 60 0.77 -7.25 -4.31
C ILE A 60 -0.08 -6.08 -3.82
N LEU A 61 0.50 -5.14 -3.07
CA LEU A 61 -0.18 -3.93 -2.60
C LEU A 61 -0.65 -3.04 -3.75
N ALA A 62 0.20 -2.86 -4.76
CA ALA A 62 -0.14 -2.11 -5.96
C ALA A 62 -1.28 -2.78 -6.73
N GLU A 63 -1.25 -4.10 -6.89
CA GLU A 63 -2.33 -4.87 -7.54
C GLU A 63 -3.65 -4.78 -6.77
N LYS A 64 -3.61 -4.87 -5.43
CA LYS A 64 -4.80 -4.69 -4.57
C LYS A 64 -5.33 -3.24 -4.60
N SER A 65 -4.43 -2.28 -4.77
CA SER A 65 -4.71 -0.85 -4.84
C SER A 65 -5.29 -0.41 -6.18
N GLN A 66 -4.89 -1.08 -7.27
CA GLN A 66 -5.47 -0.82 -8.57
C GLN A 66 -6.99 -0.99 -8.45
N PRO A 67 -7.78 -0.05 -8.99
CA PRO A 67 -9.19 -0.30 -9.13
C PRO A 67 -9.26 -1.61 -9.92
N LYS A 68 -9.83 -2.67 -9.31
CA LYS A 68 -10.34 -3.81 -10.07
C LYS A 68 -11.03 -3.13 -11.24
N ARG A 69 -10.48 -3.25 -12.45
CA ARG A 69 -11.23 -2.90 -13.65
C ARG A 69 -12.46 -3.77 -13.48
N ALA A 70 -13.53 -3.17 -12.96
CA ALA A 70 -14.86 -3.65 -13.19
C ALA A 70 -14.82 -3.90 -14.69
N LEU A 71 -15.08 -5.15 -15.10
CA LEU A 71 -15.30 -5.51 -16.48
C LEU A 71 -16.38 -4.56 -16.99
N THR A 72 -15.97 -3.39 -17.44
CA THR A 72 -16.87 -2.35 -17.87
C THR A 72 -17.33 -2.78 -19.23
N PHE A 73 -18.63 -3.00 -19.26
CA PHE A 73 -19.49 -3.23 -20.41
C PHE A 73 -19.53 -4.66 -20.88
N GLY A 74 -20.73 -5.22 -20.70
CA GLY A 74 -21.11 -6.51 -21.23
C GLY A 74 -20.73 -6.61 -22.70
N ALA A 75 -20.35 -7.81 -23.08
CA ALA A 75 -20.42 -8.28 -24.45
C ALA A 75 -21.89 -8.15 -24.91
N LYS A 76 -22.28 -6.94 -25.33
CA LYS A 76 -23.33 -6.77 -26.32
C LYS A 76 -22.70 -7.11 -27.65
N LYS A 77 -22.88 -8.36 -28.10
CA LYS A 77 -23.83 -8.76 -29.16
C LYS A 77 -23.37 -10.06 -29.79
#